data_AF-W4P8A8-F1
#
_entry.id   AF-W4P8A8-F1
#
_cell.length_a   1.000
_cell.length_b   1.000
_cell.length_c   1.000
_cell.angle_alpha   90.00
_cell.angle_beta   90.00
_cell.angle_gamma   90.00
#
_symmetry.space_group_name_H-M   'P 1'
#
loop_
_entity.id
_entity.type
_entity.pdbx_description
1 polymer ?
#
loop_
_entity_poly.entity_id
_entity_poly.type
_entity_poly.pdbx_seq_one_letter_code
_entity_poly.pdbx_strand_id
1 'polypeptide(L)'
;MTKGAIEKIAEGRIWTGETAQKLGLVDELGGIDKALEIAVSKAGIDRYTIISYPKKKDFFSSLFESAPTNYIESQLLNSKLGEYYQSFGLLKNLKEKSAIQARIPFELNMK
;
A
#
# COMPACT_ATOMS: atom_id res chain seq x y z
N MET A 1 -29.14 17.92 26.17
CA MET A 1 -28.80 17.93 27.61
C MET A 1 -28.30 19.30 28.03
N THR A 2 -28.53 19.71 29.28
CA THR A 2 -27.94 20.92 29.87
C THR A 2 -26.58 20.61 30.51
N LYS A 3 -25.68 21.60 30.60
CA LYS A 3 -24.31 21.41 31.14
C LYS A 3 -24.30 20.76 32.53
N GLY A 4 -25.14 21.21 33.45
CA GLY A 4 -25.22 20.64 34.80
C GLY A 4 -25.75 19.20 34.85
N ALA A 5 -26.53 18.75 33.86
CA ALA A 5 -26.93 17.35 33.76
C ALA A 5 -25.78 16.47 33.25
N ILE A 6 -24.90 17.03 32.40
CA ILE A 6 -23.71 16.34 31.88
C ILE A 6 -22.68 16.17 33.00
N GLU A 7 -22.45 17.20 33.82
CA GLU A 7 -21.49 17.14 34.94
C GLU A 7 -21.78 15.96 35.89
N LYS A 8 -23.06 15.67 36.17
CA LYS A 8 -23.45 14.53 37.04
C LYS A 8 -23.13 13.15 36.48
N ILE A 9 -22.97 13.02 35.16
CA ILE A 9 -22.71 11.72 34.50
C ILE A 9 -21.30 11.62 33.92
N ALA A 10 -20.55 12.73 33.89
CA ALA A 10 -19.24 12.89 33.25
C ALA A 10 -18.07 12.96 34.27
N GLU A 11 -18.05 12.05 35.26
CA GLU A 11 -17.03 11.97 36.31
C GLU A 11 -16.01 10.84 36.07
N GLY A 12 -15.70 10.53 34.81
CA GLY A 12 -14.83 9.39 34.46
C GLY A 12 -15.49 8.01 34.65
N ARG A 13 -16.80 7.97 34.89
CA ARG A 13 -17.58 6.73 35.00
C ARG A 13 -17.72 6.06 33.63
N ILE A 14 -17.50 4.75 33.60
CA ILE A 14 -17.73 3.91 32.43
C ILE A 14 -19.21 3.52 32.38
N TRP A 15 -19.82 3.64 31.20
CA TRP A 15 -21.20 3.27 30.97
C TRP A 15 -21.28 2.14 29.95
N THR A 16 -22.19 1.18 30.17
CA THR A 16 -22.55 0.21 29.13
C THR A 16 -23.35 0.92 28.04
N GLY A 17 -23.34 0.38 26.81
CA GLY A 17 -24.12 0.95 25.70
C GLY A 17 -25.58 1.18 26.07
N GLU A 18 -26.25 0.17 26.65
CA GLU A 18 -27.64 0.28 27.09
C GLU A 18 -27.88 1.42 28.10
N THR A 19 -26.97 1.59 29.06
CA THR A 19 -27.09 2.66 30.04
C THR A 19 -26.83 4.02 29.42
N ALA A 20 -25.84 4.11 28.52
CA ALA A 20 -25.55 5.32 27.76
C ALA A 20 -26.75 5.75 26.91
N GLN A 21 -27.48 4.80 26.31
CA GLN A 21 -28.68 5.10 25.54
C GLN A 21 -29.79 5.66 26.44
N LYS A 22 -30.03 5.02 27.60
CA LYS A 22 -31.02 5.52 28.59
C LYS A 22 -30.69 6.92 29.12
N LEU A 23 -29.39 7.24 29.24
CA LEU A 23 -28.90 8.55 29.65
C LEU A 23 -28.89 9.59 28.51
N GLY A 24 -29.20 9.19 27.28
CA GLY A 24 -29.15 10.06 26.09
C GLY A 24 -27.74 10.45 25.68
N LEU A 25 -26.74 9.64 26.04
CA LEU A 25 -25.35 9.82 25.62
C LEU A 25 -25.07 9.23 24.23
N VAL A 26 -25.85 8.22 23.81
CA VAL A 26 -25.82 7.63 22.48
C VAL A 26 -27.25 7.55 21.93
N ASP A 27 -27.41 7.71 20.63
CA ASP A 27 -28.72 7.68 19.98
C ASP A 27 -29.22 6.25 19.78
N GLU A 28 -28.35 5.36 19.28
CA GLU A 28 -28.72 4.02 18.86
C GLU A 28 -27.65 2.99 19.25
N LEU A 29 -28.11 1.77 19.58
CA LEU A 29 -27.26 0.62 19.85
C LEU A 29 -27.12 -0.23 18.60
N GLY A 30 -25.89 -0.53 18.22
CA GLY A 30 -25.61 -1.37 17.07
C GLY A 30 -24.12 -1.47 16.80
N GLY A 31 -23.79 -2.29 15.80
CA GLY A 31 -22.44 -2.39 15.26
C GLY A 31 -22.19 -1.40 14.12
N ILE A 32 -21.07 -1.60 13.44
CA ILE A 32 -20.65 -0.77 12.30
C ILE A 32 -21.63 -0.87 11.13
N ASP A 33 -22.28 -2.02 10.93
CA ASP A 33 -23.26 -2.22 9.87
C ASP A 33 -24.50 -1.34 10.08
N LYS A 34 -24.96 -1.23 11.33
CA LYS A 34 -26.10 -0.38 11.68
C LYS A 34 -25.76 1.10 11.51
N ALA A 35 -24.56 1.50 11.93
CA ALA A 35 -24.07 2.86 11.73
C ALA A 35 -23.99 3.21 10.23
N LEU A 36 -23.55 2.26 9.39
CA LEU A 36 -23.49 2.44 7.94
C LEU A 36 -24.87 2.56 7.31
N GLU A 37 -25.83 1.69 7.69
CA GLU A 37 -27.22 1.75 7.23
C GLU A 37 -27.84 3.12 7.51
N ILE A 38 -27.69 3.63 8.74
CA ILE A 38 -28.19 4.94 9.15
C ILE A 38 -27.50 6.05 8.36
N ALA A 39 -26.18 5.97 8.15
CA ALA A 39 -25.44 6.96 7.40
C ALA A 39 -25.87 7.02 5.93
N VAL A 40 -26.05 5.86 5.29
CA VAL A 40 -26.54 5.72 3.91
C VAL A 40 -27.95 6.28 3.78
N SER A 41 -28.84 5.91 4.70
CA SER A 41 -30.22 6.41 4.76
C SER A 41 -30.27 7.93 4.94
N LYS A 42 -29.47 8.49 5.87
CA LYS A 42 -29.36 9.93 6.08
C LYS A 42 -28.74 10.67 4.88
N ALA A 43 -27.85 10.04 4.15
CA ALA A 43 -27.23 10.61 2.96
C ALA A 43 -28.11 10.49 1.71
N GLY A 44 -29.14 9.63 1.71
CA GLY A 44 -30.03 9.42 0.58
C GLY A 44 -29.33 8.83 -0.65
N ILE A 45 -28.34 7.96 -0.43
CA ILE A 45 -27.54 7.35 -1.50
C ILE A 45 -27.91 5.88 -1.69
N ASP A 46 -28.14 5.45 -2.92
CA ASP A 46 -28.45 4.04 -3.22
C ASP A 46 -27.21 3.22 -3.62
N ARG A 47 -26.17 3.91 -4.10
CA ARG A 47 -24.93 3.27 -4.56
C ARG A 47 -23.75 3.82 -3.78
N TYR A 48 -23.08 2.95 -3.04
CA TYR A 48 -21.89 3.30 -2.28
C TYR A 48 -20.90 2.14 -2.34
N THR A 49 -19.61 2.46 -2.18
CA THR A 49 -18.53 1.48 -2.06
C THR A 49 -17.91 1.63 -0.70
N ILE A 50 -17.77 0.52 0.02
CA ILE A 50 -17.08 0.50 1.32
C ILE A 50 -15.59 0.28 1.04
N ILE A 51 -14.74 1.18 1.53
CA ILE A 51 -13.29 1.09 1.42
C ILE A 51 -12.71 1.08 2.83
N SER A 52 -12.02 0.00 3.20
CA SER A 52 -11.34 -0.11 4.49
C SER A 52 -9.95 0.50 4.43
N TYR A 53 -9.63 1.33 5.42
CA TYR A 53 -8.31 1.96 5.57
C TYR A 53 -7.51 1.33 6.73
N PRO A 54 -6.17 1.34 6.66
CA PRO A 54 -5.36 1.80 5.53
C PRO A 54 -5.49 0.89 4.31
N LYS A 55 -5.43 1.46 3.09
CA LYS A 55 -5.55 0.70 1.85
C LYS A 55 -4.40 -0.33 1.81
N LYS A 56 -4.71 -1.61 1.96
CA LYS A 56 -3.72 -2.68 1.76
C LYS A 56 -3.21 -2.56 0.32
N LYS A 57 -1.89 -2.60 0.12
CA LYS A 57 -1.33 -2.59 -1.23
C LYS A 57 -1.93 -3.75 -2.01
N ASP A 58 -2.42 -3.46 -3.22
CA ASP A 58 -2.99 -4.47 -4.10
C ASP A 58 -1.91 -5.52 -4.42
N PHE A 59 -2.26 -6.81 -4.45
CA PHE A 59 -1.30 -7.93 -4.64
C PHE A 59 -0.39 -7.75 -5.87
N PHE A 60 -0.94 -7.18 -6.95
CA PHE A 60 -0.20 -6.82 -8.15
C PHE A 60 0.80 -5.69 -7.93
N SER A 61 0.47 -4.70 -7.10
CA SER A 61 1.40 -3.61 -6.75
C SER A 61 2.57 -4.15 -5.93
N SER A 62 2.32 -5.06 -4.98
CA SER A 62 3.42 -5.70 -4.24
C SER A 62 4.30 -6.59 -5.13
N LEU A 63 3.71 -7.26 -6.13
CA LEU A 63 4.47 -8.09 -7.06
C LEU A 63 5.30 -7.24 -8.03
N PHE A 64 4.75 -6.12 -8.54
CA PHE A 64 5.47 -5.19 -9.41
C PHE A 64 6.60 -4.46 -8.70
N GLU A 65 6.42 -4.09 -7.43
CA GLU A 65 7.51 -3.56 -6.59
C GLU A 65 8.63 -4.58 -6.37
N SER A 66 8.31 -5.89 -6.39
CA SER A 66 9.29 -6.96 -6.20
C SER A 66 10.00 -7.41 -7.49
N ALA A 67 9.51 -7.02 -8.67
CA ALA A 67 10.16 -7.32 -9.94
C ALA A 67 11.40 -6.41 -10.10
N PRO A 68 12.62 -6.94 -10.22
CA PRO A 68 13.79 -6.11 -10.42
C PRO A 68 13.66 -5.36 -11.75
N THR A 69 13.52 -4.04 -11.69
CA THR A 69 13.49 -3.14 -12.87
C THR A 69 14.64 -3.41 -13.84
N ASN A 70 15.78 -3.85 -13.31
CA ASN A 70 16.96 -4.29 -14.07
C ASN A 70 16.70 -5.43 -15.07
N TYR A 71 15.72 -6.31 -14.84
CA TYR A 71 15.42 -7.42 -15.76
C TYR A 71 14.72 -6.91 -17.04
N ILE A 72 13.77 -6.00 -16.90
CA ILE A 72 13.03 -5.43 -18.03
C ILE A 72 13.95 -4.53 -18.86
N GLU A 73 14.79 -3.73 -18.22
CA GLU A 73 15.78 -2.90 -18.91
C GLU A 73 16.82 -3.74 -19.67
N SER A 74 17.34 -4.81 -19.07
CA SER A 74 18.32 -5.67 -19.75
C SER A 74 17.72 -6.45 -20.92
N GLN A 75 16.47 -6.89 -20.81
CA GLN A 75 15.76 -7.55 -21.91
C GLN A 75 15.42 -6.59 -23.05
N LEU A 76 15.02 -5.35 -22.73
CA LEU A 76 14.78 -4.31 -23.73
C LEU A 76 16.08 -3.88 -24.44
N LEU A 77 17.17 -3.67 -23.70
CA LEU A 77 18.47 -3.32 -24.25
C LEU A 77 19.02 -4.43 -25.16
N ASN A 78 18.87 -5.70 -24.77
CA ASN A 78 19.23 -6.84 -25.63
C ASN A 78 18.42 -6.84 -26.94
N SER A 79 17.09 -6.66 -26.84
CA SER A 79 16.23 -6.65 -28.04
C SER A 79 16.53 -5.49 -29.01
N LYS A 80 16.94 -4.31 -28.51
CA LYS A 80 17.28 -3.14 -29.35
C LYS A 80 18.70 -3.17 -29.90
N LEU A 81 19.65 -3.69 -29.13
CA LEU A 81 21.06 -3.71 -29.53
C LEU A 81 21.41 -4.98 -30.33
N GLY A 82 20.58 -6.02 -30.27
CA GLY A 82 20.78 -7.27 -31.01
C GLY A 82 22.19 -7.82 -30.80
N GLU A 83 22.91 -8.08 -31.89
CA GLU A 83 24.29 -8.59 -31.88
C GLU A 83 25.28 -7.65 -31.17
N TYR A 84 25.00 -6.34 -31.12
CA TYR A 84 25.87 -5.35 -30.48
C TYR A 84 25.73 -5.31 -28.95
N TYR A 85 24.75 -6.01 -28.37
CA TYR A 85 24.59 -6.07 -26.92
C TYR A 85 25.82 -6.67 -26.22
N GLN A 86 26.46 -7.66 -26.84
CA GLN A 86 27.68 -8.29 -26.32
C GLN A 86 28.82 -7.28 -26.23
N SER A 87 29.02 -6.47 -27.27
CA SER A 87 30.02 -5.40 -27.30
C SER A 87 29.71 -4.30 -26.28
N PHE A 88 28.43 -3.95 -26.10
CA PHE A 88 28.00 -2.97 -25.11
C PHE A 88 28.21 -3.46 -23.67
N GLY A 89 27.98 -4.75 -23.41
CA GLY A 89 28.27 -5.38 -22.12
C GLY A 89 29.73 -5.26 -21.73
N LEU A 90 30.66 -5.42 -22.67
CA LEU A 90 32.09 -5.23 -22.44
C LEU A 90 32.41 -3.79 -22.03
N LEU A 91 31.82 -2.80 -22.70
CA LEU A 91 32.01 -1.37 -22.38
C LEU A 91 31.42 -0.98 -21.03
N LYS A 92 30.25 -1.51 -20.67
CA LYS A 92 29.63 -1.28 -19.35
C LYS A 92 30.52 -1.80 -18.22
N ASN A 93 31.06 -3.01 -18.38
CA ASN A 93 31.96 -3.62 -17.41
C ASN A 93 33.31 -2.89 -17.29
N LEU A 94 33.77 -2.19 -18.34
CA LEU A 94 35.00 -1.40 -18.30
C LEU A 94 34.86 -0.12 -17.47
N LYS A 95 33.66 0.47 -17.43
CA LYS A 95 33.40 1.68 -16.63
C LYS A 95 33.40 1.39 -15.12
N GLU A 96 33.05 0.17 -14.74
CA GLU A 96 32.93 -0.25 -13.33
C GLU A 96 34.22 -0.88 -12.77
N LYS A 97 35.23 -1.16 -13.61
CA LYS A 97 36.50 -1.80 -13.19
C LYS A 97 37.67 -0.83 -13.23
N SER A 98 38.60 -0.99 -12.28
CA SER A 98 39.81 -0.17 -12.16
C SER A 98 40.68 -0.18 -13.42
N ALA A 99 41.24 0.98 -13.77
CA ALA A 99 41.98 1.20 -15.02
C ALA A 99 43.26 0.36 -15.18
N ILE A 100 43.78 -0.24 -14.10
CA ILE A 100 44.98 -1.10 -14.12
C ILE A 100 44.57 -2.50 -13.70
N GLN A 101 44.34 -3.38 -14.69
CA GLN A 101 44.07 -4.80 -14.48
C GLN A 101 44.69 -5.62 -15.62
N ALA A 102 45.39 -6.71 -15.29
CA ALA A 102 45.82 -7.70 -16.29
C ALA A 102 44.60 -8.51 -16.78
N ARG A 103 44.38 -8.57 -18.10
CA ARG A 103 43.28 -9.34 -18.72
C ARG A 103 43.83 -10.38 -19.69
N ILE A 104 43.20 -11.54 -19.71
CA ILE A 104 43.39 -12.55 -20.75
C ILE A 104 42.70 -12.10 -22.05
N PRO A 105 43.24 -12.40 -23.25
CA PRO A 105 42.74 -11.87 -24.51
C PRO A 105 41.46 -12.57 -25.04
N PHE A 106 40.73 -13.26 -24.17
CA PHE A 106 39.47 -13.92 -24.50
C PHE A 106 38.58 -14.01 -23.25
N GLU A 107 37.26 -13.96 -23.45
CA GLU A 107 36.28 -14.19 -22.37
C GLU A 107 36.00 -15.70 -22.27
N LEU A 108 36.16 -16.25 -21.06
CA LEU A 108 35.86 -17.67 -20.79
C LEU A 108 34.34 -17.85 -20.74
N ASN A 109 33.77 -18.38 -21.81
CA ASN A 109 32.36 -18.78 -21.85
C ASN A 109 32.24 -20.23 -21.38
N MET A 110 32.03 -20.43 -20.07
CA MET A 110 31.65 -21.75 -19.56
C MET A 110 30.13 -21.90 -19.70
N LYS A 111 29.72 -22.83 -20.56
CA LYS A 111 28.34 -23.27 -20.68
C LYS A 111 27.90 -24.06 -19.46
#